data_AF-A0A349HVP9-F1
#
_entry.id   AF-A0A349HVP9-F1
#
_cell.length_a   1.000
_cell.length_b   1.000
_cell.length_c   1.000
_cell.angle_alpha   90.00
_cell.angle_beta   90.00
_cell.angle_gamma   90.00
#
_symmetry.space_group_name_H-M   'P 1'
#
loop_
_entity.id
_entity.type
_entity.pdbx_description
1 polymer ?
#
loop_
_entity_poly.entity_id
_entity_poly.type
_entity_poly.pdbx_seq_one_letter_code
_entity_poly.pdbx_strand_id
1 'polypeptide(L)'
;MQNGVLKKILIGVKKMNLEKVRVINNPVVLLNLCTMRDKNTDSQGVRIATRKITRCLLYEAAQNLPLVEREVTTPLTTFKAKTVDPNINLIISPILRAGLIFTDEAIDILPQATIRHIGMYRDEKTLKPVWYYNKVPMDTPNPENFYVYITDPMLAT
;
A
#
# COMPACT_ATOMS: atom_id res chain seq x y z
N MET A 1 -4.84 -16.30 25.69
CA MET A 1 -5.28 -14.89 25.69
C MET A 1 -5.17 -14.17 24.33
N GLN A 2 -4.45 -14.67 23.32
CA GLN A 2 -4.31 -14.03 22.00
C GLN A 2 -5.58 -14.07 21.11
N ASN A 3 -6.49 -15.03 21.32
CA ASN A 3 -7.71 -15.17 20.51
C ASN A 3 -8.77 -14.07 20.72
N GLY A 4 -8.70 -13.32 21.82
CA GLY A 4 -9.68 -12.26 22.13
C GLY A 4 -9.43 -10.94 21.38
N VAL A 5 -8.17 -10.63 21.09
CA VAL A 5 -7.78 -9.38 20.43
C VAL A 5 -8.01 -9.45 18.92
N LEU A 6 -7.69 -10.60 18.28
CA LEU A 6 -8.06 -10.84 16.88
C LEU A 6 -9.59 -10.80 16.70
N LYS A 7 -10.36 -11.43 17.61
CA LYS A 7 -11.82 -11.34 17.59
C LYS A 7 -12.32 -9.89 17.70
N LYS A 8 -11.74 -9.06 18.58
CA LYS A 8 -12.14 -7.65 18.72
C LYS A 8 -11.82 -6.79 17.49
N ILE A 9 -10.68 -7.01 16.84
CA ILE A 9 -10.36 -6.35 15.56
C ILE A 9 -11.36 -6.78 14.47
N LEU A 10 -11.80 -8.04 14.49
CA LEU A 10 -12.78 -8.60 13.56
C LEU A 10 -14.24 -8.23 13.87
N ILE A 11 -14.58 -7.70 15.06
CA ILE A 11 -15.99 -7.36 15.40
C ILE A 11 -16.52 -6.20 14.53
N GLY A 12 -15.66 -5.28 14.09
CA GLY A 12 -16.02 -4.23 13.12
C GLY A 12 -16.03 -4.68 11.65
N VAL A 13 -15.58 -5.91 11.37
CA VAL A 13 -15.37 -6.48 10.03
C VAL A 13 -16.59 -7.28 9.54
N LYS A 14 -17.67 -7.35 10.33
CA LYS A 14 -18.86 -8.20 10.08
C LYS A 14 -19.60 -7.98 8.74
N LYS A 15 -19.22 -6.98 7.94
CA LYS A 15 -19.74 -6.70 6.59
C LYS A 15 -18.67 -6.63 5.49
N MET A 16 -17.45 -7.10 5.74
CA MET A 16 -16.39 -7.13 4.73
C MET A 16 -16.29 -8.52 4.09
N ASN A 17 -16.20 -8.55 2.76
CA ASN A 17 -15.86 -9.77 2.05
C ASN A 17 -14.38 -10.12 2.36
N LEU A 18 -14.17 -11.07 3.27
CA LEU A 18 -12.86 -11.46 3.77
C LEU A 18 -11.95 -12.05 2.69
N GLU A 19 -12.49 -12.52 1.55
CA GLU A 19 -11.69 -13.04 0.43
C GLU A 19 -10.80 -11.96 -0.21
N LYS A 20 -11.20 -10.69 -0.12
CA LYS A 20 -10.45 -9.55 -0.67
C LYS A 20 -9.62 -8.81 0.39
N VAL A 21 -9.56 -9.33 1.61
CA VAL A 21 -8.85 -8.71 2.73
C VAL A 21 -7.70 -9.60 3.14
N ARG A 22 -6.47 -9.10 2.97
CA ARG A 22 -5.26 -9.75 3.46
C ARG A 22 -4.77 -9.06 4.72
N VAL A 23 -4.75 -9.79 5.84
CA VAL A 23 -4.20 -9.30 7.10
C VAL A 23 -2.75 -9.77 7.23
N ILE A 24 -1.80 -8.83 7.26
CA ILE A 24 -0.40 -9.14 7.48
C ILE A 24 -0.14 -9.27 8.98
N ASN A 25 0.00 -10.50 9.46
CA ASN A 25 0.25 -10.81 10.87
C ASN A 25 1.70 -11.26 11.10
N ASN A 26 2.64 -10.32 11.00
CA ASN A 26 4.07 -10.56 11.21
C ASN A 26 4.57 -9.82 12.47
N PRO A 27 5.46 -10.41 13.29
CA PRO A 27 5.99 -9.76 14.50
C PRO A 27 6.59 -8.36 14.25
N VAL A 28 7.27 -8.15 13.12
CA VAL A 28 7.84 -6.85 12.73
C VAL A 28 6.73 -5.83 12.45
N VAL A 29 5.66 -6.23 11.79
CA VAL A 29 4.50 -5.36 11.55
C VAL A 29 3.83 -5.01 12.88
N LEU A 30 3.60 -5.99 13.75
CA LEU A 30 2.98 -5.76 15.06
C LEU A 30 3.81 -4.85 15.96
N LEU A 31 5.14 -4.98 15.96
CA LEU A 31 6.06 -4.11 16.69
C LEU A 31 5.92 -2.65 16.24
N ASN A 32 5.99 -2.39 14.93
CA ASN A 32 5.87 -1.04 14.40
C ASN A 32 4.46 -0.48 14.57
N LEU A 33 3.43 -1.34 14.50
CA LEU A 33 2.05 -0.94 14.74
C LEU A 33 1.83 -0.54 16.21
N CYS A 34 2.52 -1.21 17.14
CA CYS A 34 2.56 -0.82 18.54
C CYS A 34 3.13 0.59 18.69
N THR A 35 4.28 0.87 18.08
CA THR A 35 4.90 2.21 18.06
C THR A 35 3.95 3.27 17.50
N MET A 36 3.28 3.00 16.37
CA MET A 36 2.31 3.94 15.78
C MET A 36 1.08 4.21 16.68
N ARG A 37 0.71 3.26 17.54
CA ARG A 37 -0.48 3.35 18.41
C ARG A 37 -0.19 3.92 19.79
N ASP A 38 1.07 3.91 20.22
CA ASP A 38 1.45 4.50 21.50
C ASP A 38 1.32 6.02 21.44
N LYS A 39 0.48 6.58 22.32
CA LYS A 39 0.24 8.02 22.45
C LYS A 39 1.50 8.83 22.81
N ASN A 40 2.53 8.17 23.33
CA ASN A 40 3.79 8.81 23.71
C ASN A 40 4.81 8.85 22.56
N THR A 41 4.54 8.16 21.45
CA THR A 41 5.40 8.18 20.26
C THR A 41 5.28 9.51 19.54
N ASP A 42 6.42 10.12 19.25
CA ASP A 42 6.48 11.38 18.52
C ASP A 42 6.27 11.20 17.00
N SER A 43 6.18 12.32 16.29
CA SER A 43 5.94 12.31 14.83
C SER A 43 7.04 11.58 14.05
N GLN A 44 8.30 11.65 14.49
CA GLN A 44 9.41 10.95 13.85
C GLN A 44 9.32 9.45 14.04
N GLY A 45 8.99 8.98 15.26
CA GLY A 45 8.75 7.58 15.56
C GLY A 45 7.63 7.00 14.71
N VAL A 46 6.50 7.71 14.57
CA VAL A 46 5.39 7.30 13.69
C VAL A 46 5.85 7.22 12.23
N ARG A 47 6.61 8.20 11.72
CA ARG A 47 7.12 8.19 10.34
C ARG A 47 8.03 6.99 10.09
N ILE A 48 8.97 6.71 10.98
CA ILE A 48 9.90 5.57 10.86
C ILE A 48 9.14 4.23 10.92
N ALA A 49 8.22 4.08 11.87
CA ALA A 49 7.41 2.87 12.01
C ALA A 49 6.53 2.64 10.77
N THR A 50 5.95 3.71 10.24
CA THR A 50 5.12 3.64 9.02
C THR A 50 5.94 3.19 7.83
N ARG A 51 7.14 3.73 7.61
CA ARG A 51 8.05 3.28 6.53
C ARG A 51 8.33 1.77 6.62
N LYS A 52 8.64 1.27 7.81
CA LYS A 52 8.88 -0.17 8.02
C LYS A 52 7.64 -1.00 7.67
N ILE A 53 6.45 -0.55 8.04
CA ILE A 53 5.19 -1.20 7.69
C ILE A 53 4.91 -1.12 6.19
N THR A 54 5.19 0.01 5.53
CA THR A 54 5.03 0.18 4.08
C THR A 54 5.81 -0.88 3.31
N ARG A 55 7.06 -1.18 3.72
CA ARG A 55 7.85 -2.27 3.11
C ARG A 55 7.12 -3.60 3.15
N CYS A 56 6.60 -3.99 4.32
CA CYS A 56 5.87 -5.23 4.47
C CYS A 56 4.57 -5.24 3.67
N LEU A 57 3.81 -4.14 3.67
CA LEU A 57 2.55 -4.02 2.93
C LEU A 57 2.77 -4.15 1.43
N LEU A 58 3.74 -3.40 0.88
CA LEU A 58 4.01 -3.43 -0.56
C LEU A 58 4.60 -4.75 -1.02
N TYR A 59 5.47 -5.38 -0.23
CA TYR A 59 5.97 -6.71 -0.54
C TYR A 59 4.83 -7.73 -0.69
N GLU A 60 3.84 -7.69 0.21
CA GLU A 60 2.67 -8.57 0.14
C GLU A 60 1.69 -8.17 -0.98
N ALA A 61 1.51 -6.86 -1.23
CA ALA A 61 0.62 -6.35 -2.25
C ALA A 61 1.15 -6.57 -3.69
N ALA A 62 2.46 -6.57 -3.88
CA ALA A 62 3.11 -6.73 -5.18
C ALA A 62 3.23 -8.19 -5.66
N GLN A 63 2.73 -9.16 -4.91
CA GLN A 63 2.85 -10.59 -5.25
C GLN A 63 2.21 -10.99 -6.58
N ASN A 64 1.22 -10.21 -7.05
CA ASN A 64 0.48 -10.49 -8.27
C ASN A 64 0.97 -9.68 -9.48
N LEU A 65 2.13 -9.03 -9.39
CA LEU A 65 2.70 -8.34 -10.54
C LEU A 65 3.07 -9.35 -11.64
N PRO A 66 2.75 -9.06 -12.92
CA PRO A 66 3.02 -9.97 -14.02
C PRO A 66 4.52 -10.09 -14.25
N LEU A 67 4.95 -11.30 -14.58
CA LEU A 67 6.34 -11.62 -14.83
C LEU A 67 6.54 -12.00 -16.29
N VAL A 68 7.63 -11.53 -16.87
CA VAL A 68 8.08 -11.87 -18.23
C VAL A 68 9.47 -12.51 -18.17
N GLU A 69 9.77 -13.39 -19.13
CA GLU A 69 11.12 -13.90 -19.31
C GLU A 69 11.98 -12.88 -20.08
N ARG A 70 13.22 -12.73 -19.63
CA ARG A 70 14.23 -11.89 -20.26
C ARG A 70 15.56 -12.65 -20.25
N GLU A 71 16.33 -12.51 -21.33
CA GLU A 71 17.70 -13.01 -21.37
C GLU A 71 18.63 -12.09 -20.56
N VAL A 72 19.47 -12.68 -19.73
CA VAL A 72 20.45 -11.97 -18.89
C VAL A 72 21.82 -12.59 -19.11
N THR A 73 22.78 -11.75 -19.46
CA THR A 73 24.19 -12.13 -19.55
C THR A 73 24.91 -11.70 -18.28
N THR A 74 25.50 -12.67 -17.59
CA THR A 74 26.41 -12.45 -16.46
C THR A 74 27.86 -12.62 -16.95
N PRO A 75 28.87 -12.23 -16.16
CA PRO A 75 30.27 -12.49 -16.52
C PRO A 75 30.60 -13.97 -16.78
N LEU A 76 29.78 -14.91 -16.28
CA LEU A 76 30.01 -16.35 -16.40
C LEU A 76 29.17 -17.02 -17.49
N THR A 77 27.92 -16.59 -17.70
CA THR A 77 27.00 -17.24 -18.63
C THR A 77 25.77 -16.37 -18.96
N THR A 78 25.11 -16.71 -20.06
CA THR A 78 23.80 -16.19 -20.45
C THR A 78 22.70 -17.17 -20.07
N PHE A 79 21.63 -16.67 -19.46
CA PHE A 79 20.46 -17.49 -19.11
C PHE A 79 19.17 -16.67 -19.12
N LYS A 80 18.02 -17.35 -19.14
CA LYS A 80 16.70 -16.71 -19.03
C LYS A 80 16.34 -16.51 -17.56
N ALA A 81 15.96 -15.29 -17.19
CA ALA A 81 15.46 -14.94 -15.87
C ALA A 81 14.05 -14.34 -15.98
N LYS A 82 13.27 -14.43 -14.90
CA LYS A 82 11.99 -13.72 -14.79
C LYS A 82 12.18 -12.35 -14.17
N THR A 83 11.47 -11.36 -14.71
CA THR A 83 11.42 -10.01 -14.17
C THR A 83 9.99 -9.48 -14.25
N VAL A 84 9.69 -8.39 -13.52
CA VAL A 84 8.38 -7.73 -13.64
C VAL A 84 8.22 -7.21 -15.06
N ASP A 85 7.03 -7.40 -15.65
CA ASP A 85 6.72 -6.92 -16.99
C ASP A 85 6.95 -5.39 -17.09
N PRO A 86 7.87 -4.92 -17.95
CA PRO A 86 8.15 -3.49 -18.09
C PRO A 86 7.02 -2.70 -18.76
N ASN A 87 6.03 -3.37 -19.36
CA ASN A 87 4.93 -2.70 -20.07
C ASN A 87 3.76 -2.29 -19.15
N ILE A 88 3.78 -2.73 -17.89
CA ILE A 88 2.74 -2.34 -16.95
C ILE A 88 2.99 -0.94 -16.40
N ASN A 89 1.90 -0.25 -16.10
CA ASN A 89 1.92 1.07 -15.48
C ASN A 89 1.71 0.92 -13.97
N LEU A 90 2.76 1.17 -13.20
CA LEU A 90 2.70 1.18 -11.74
C LEU A 90 2.34 2.57 -11.24
N ILE A 91 1.35 2.66 -10.35
CA ILE A 91 0.89 3.92 -9.78
C ILE A 91 0.82 3.80 -8.27
N ILE A 92 1.48 4.72 -7.55
CA ILE A 92 1.25 4.93 -6.12
C ILE A 92 0.30 6.11 -5.96
N SER A 93 -0.85 5.86 -5.33
CA SER A 93 -1.93 6.83 -5.22
C SER A 93 -2.27 7.17 -3.77
N PRO A 94 -1.51 8.06 -3.12
CA PRO A 94 -1.79 8.46 -1.75
C PRO A 94 -3.06 9.30 -1.64
N ILE A 95 -3.92 8.94 -0.69
CA ILE A 95 -5.05 9.78 -0.28
C ILE A 95 -4.52 10.88 0.63
N LEU A 96 -4.61 12.12 0.16
CA LEU A 96 -4.12 13.28 0.87
C LEU A 96 -4.96 13.56 2.12
N ARG A 97 -4.35 13.99 3.23
CA ARG A 97 -2.91 14.21 3.44
C ARG A 97 -2.20 12.97 3.99
N ALA A 98 -2.91 12.14 4.74
CA ALA A 98 -2.32 11.11 5.57
C ALA A 98 -1.61 10.01 4.76
N GLY A 99 -2.09 9.69 3.56
CA GLY A 99 -1.49 8.71 2.65
C GLY A 99 -0.07 9.07 2.17
N LEU A 100 0.33 10.34 2.28
CA LEU A 100 1.68 10.79 1.86
C LEU A 100 2.80 10.07 2.62
N ILE A 101 2.55 9.68 3.87
CA ILE A 101 3.56 9.03 4.73
C ILE A 101 4.10 7.70 4.16
N PHE A 102 3.37 7.08 3.23
CA PHE A 102 3.77 5.85 2.54
C PHE A 102 4.63 6.11 1.29
N THR A 103 4.60 7.33 0.74
CA THR A 103 5.04 7.60 -0.64
C THR A 103 6.53 7.42 -0.83
N ASP A 104 7.35 8.02 0.06
CA ASP A 104 8.82 7.93 -0.02
C ASP A 104 9.28 6.47 -0.07
N GLU A 105 8.70 5.65 0.78
CA GLU A 105 9.06 4.23 0.91
C GLU A 105 8.49 3.38 -0.24
N ALA A 106 7.32 3.74 -0.76
CA ALA A 106 6.74 3.06 -1.90
C ALA A 106 7.59 3.23 -3.16
N ILE A 107 8.14 4.43 -3.37
CA ILE A 107 9.02 4.74 -4.50
C ILE A 107 10.38 4.07 -4.35
N ASP A 108 10.91 3.97 -3.12
CA ASP A 108 12.14 3.22 -2.85
C ASP A 108 12.03 1.76 -3.32
N ILE A 109 10.86 1.14 -3.10
CA ILE A 109 10.61 -0.27 -3.48
C ILE A 109 10.24 -0.42 -4.95
N LEU A 110 9.42 0.48 -5.50
CA LEU A 110 8.94 0.46 -6.89
C LEU A 110 9.32 1.77 -7.59
N PRO A 111 10.60 1.98 -7.96
CA PRO A 111 11.09 3.24 -8.50
C PRO A 111 10.48 3.63 -9.85
N GLN A 112 9.98 2.66 -10.62
CA GLN A 112 9.27 2.86 -11.87
C GLN A 112 7.81 3.34 -11.69
N ALA A 113 7.30 3.36 -10.45
CA ALA A 113 5.93 3.75 -10.18
C ALA A 113 5.76 5.28 -10.27
N THR A 114 4.67 5.71 -10.91
CA THR A 114 4.29 7.13 -10.96
C THR A 114 3.41 7.50 -9.77
N ILE A 115 3.59 8.71 -9.23
CA ILE A 115 2.76 9.18 -8.11
C ILE A 115 1.54 9.92 -8.64
N ARG A 116 0.35 9.55 -8.17
CA ARG A 116 -0.90 10.27 -8.49
C ARG A 116 -1.69 10.56 -7.23
N HIS A 117 -1.81 11.83 -6.86
CA HIS A 117 -2.48 12.20 -5.61
C HIS A 117 -4.00 12.19 -5.76
N ILE A 118 -4.67 11.68 -4.73
CA ILE A 118 -6.11 11.79 -4.53
C ILE A 118 -6.35 12.76 -3.37
N GLY A 119 -7.02 13.88 -3.61
CA GLY A 119 -7.43 14.81 -2.57
C GLY A 119 -8.87 14.58 -2.18
N MET A 120 -9.05 13.94 -1.03
CA MET A 120 -10.34 13.68 -0.44
C MET A 120 -10.23 13.86 1.07
N TYR A 121 -11.19 14.49 1.70
CA TYR A 121 -11.32 14.47 3.15
C TYR A 121 -12.73 14.02 3.53
N ARG A 122 -12.87 13.52 4.76
CA ARG A 122 -14.16 13.17 5.32
C ARG A 122 -14.76 14.38 6.01
N ASP A 123 -15.94 14.80 5.58
CA ASP A 123 -16.69 15.84 6.27
C ASP A 123 -17.09 15.34 7.67
N GLU A 124 -16.74 16.08 8.72
CA GLU A 124 -16.92 15.62 10.11
C GLU A 124 -18.39 15.52 10.53
N LYS A 125 -19.31 16.22 9.85
CA LYS A 125 -20.74 16.26 10.18
C LYS A 125 -21.54 15.22 9.39
N THR A 126 -21.27 15.12 8.09
CA THR A 126 -22.01 14.23 7.18
C THR A 126 -21.34 12.87 7.04
N LEU A 127 -20.07 12.74 7.44
CA LEU A 127 -19.20 11.58 7.24
C LEU A 127 -19.01 11.19 5.77
N LYS A 128 -19.38 12.09 4.83
CA LYS A 128 -19.23 11.83 3.41
C LYS A 128 -17.85 12.26 2.91
N PRO A 129 -17.29 11.54 1.92
CA PRO A 129 -16.09 11.96 1.24
C PRO A 129 -16.35 13.24 0.43
N VAL A 130 -15.52 14.24 0.62
CA VAL A 130 -15.50 15.47 -0.19
C VAL A 130 -14.24 15.48 -1.03
N TRP A 131 -14.43 15.50 -2.35
CA TRP A 131 -13.34 15.56 -3.33
C TRP A 131 -12.89 17.01 -3.52
N TYR A 132 -11.59 17.24 -3.45
CA TYR A 132 -10.99 18.54 -3.72
C TYR A 132 -9.83 18.48 -4.71
N TYR A 133 -9.32 17.29 -5.02
CA TYR A 133 -8.26 17.10 -6.02
C TYR A 133 -8.33 15.69 -6.60
N ASN A 134 -8.23 15.54 -7.91
CA ASN A 134 -8.13 14.22 -8.55
C ASN A 134 -7.22 14.31 -9.78
N LYS A 135 -6.09 13.58 -9.74
CA LYS A 135 -5.17 13.44 -10.88
C LYS A 135 -5.00 11.98 -11.33
N VAL A 136 -5.98 11.13 -11.00
CA VAL A 136 -6.07 9.76 -11.50
C VAL A 136 -6.57 9.79 -12.95
N PRO A 137 -5.99 9.03 -13.90
CA PRO A 137 -6.48 8.99 -15.26
C PRO A 137 -7.88 8.37 -15.26
N MET A 138 -8.87 9.11 -15.78
CA MET A 138 -10.26 8.61 -15.87
C MET A 138 -10.47 7.76 -17.13
N ASP A 139 -9.67 7.98 -18.18
CA ASP A 139 -9.72 7.21 -19.43
C ASP A 139 -8.30 6.81 -19.83
N THR A 140 -7.99 5.52 -19.69
CA THR A 140 -6.70 4.95 -20.12
C THR A 140 -6.94 3.75 -21.01
N PRO A 141 -6.36 3.72 -22.23
CA PRO A 141 -6.37 2.52 -23.05
C PRO A 141 -5.66 1.39 -22.28
N ASN A 142 -6.20 0.18 -22.37
CA ASN A 142 -5.67 -1.03 -21.71
C ASN A 142 -5.60 -0.92 -20.17
N PRO A 143 -6.74 -0.68 -19.47
CA PRO A 143 -6.79 -0.54 -18.02
C PRO A 143 -6.24 -1.75 -17.26
N GLU A 144 -6.25 -2.94 -17.87
CA GLU A 144 -5.66 -4.17 -17.34
C GLU A 144 -4.14 -4.09 -17.12
N ASN A 145 -3.45 -3.16 -17.80
CA ASN A 145 -2.02 -2.94 -17.63
C ASN A 145 -1.69 -1.97 -16.49
N PHE A 146 -2.69 -1.43 -15.78
CA PHE A 146 -2.49 -0.49 -14.67
C PHE A 146 -2.58 -1.19 -13.32
N TYR A 147 -1.52 -1.04 -12.53
CA TYR A 147 -1.43 -1.56 -11.17
C TYR A 147 -1.34 -0.39 -10.19
N VAL A 148 -2.46 -0.12 -9.51
CA VAL A 148 -2.63 1.06 -8.65
C VAL A 148 -2.62 0.67 -7.19
N TYR A 149 -1.66 1.20 -6.44
CA TYR A 149 -1.57 1.06 -4.99
C TYR A 149 -2.11 2.32 -4.32
N ILE A 150 -3.33 2.24 -3.79
CA ILE A 150 -3.96 3.34 -3.05
C ILE A 150 -3.49 3.25 -1.59
N THR A 151 -2.94 4.34 -1.05
CA THR A 151 -2.42 4.37 0.32
C THR A 151 -3.20 5.34 1.21
N ASP A 152 -3.71 4.82 2.32
CA ASP A 152 -4.35 5.56 3.40
C ASP A 152 -4.07 4.82 4.72
N PRO A 153 -3.53 5.49 5.76
CA PRO A 153 -3.24 4.81 7.03
C PRO A 153 -4.49 4.35 7.78
N MET A 154 -5.67 4.91 7.51
CA MET A 154 -6.89 4.60 8.25
C MET A 154 -8.08 4.39 7.31
N LEU A 155 -8.45 3.13 7.10
CA LEU A 155 -9.70 2.79 6.43
C LEU A 155 -10.87 2.82 7.44
N ALA A 156 -11.59 3.93 7.48
CA ALA A 156 -12.79 4.15 8.30
C ALA A 156 -14.03 4.40 7.42
N THR A 157 -15.20 4.55 8.05
CA THR A 157 -16.48 4.88 7.38
C THR A 157 -16.60 6.35 7.04
#